data_AF-A0AAW6ARK7-F1
#
_entry.id   AF-A0AAW6ARK7-F1
#
_cell.length_a   1.000
_cell.length_b   1.000
_cell.length_c   1.000
_cell.angle_alpha   90.00
_cell.angle_beta   90.00
_cell.angle_gamma   90.00
#
_symmetry.space_group_name_H-M   'P 1'
#
loop_
_entity.id
_entity.type
_entity.pdbx_description
1 polymer ?
#
loop_
_entity_poly.entity_id
_entity_poly.type
_entity_poly.pdbx_seq_one_letter_code
_entity_poly.pdbx_strand_id
1 'polypeptide(L)'
;MNRILMRLRRTLRNERGEITFFACFFVVGVVMLISFLLLYASIRINCINIRNGAKMELNNLSALIYADTYRSQRETNFSEYLNTLYSSSSYTAALEDTVQDGLANKIPLSTDDYEISNIRLKFDVTGDRVEYVFSCEAKFFIRMFGQSYPTITQQIELTGYHNTKF
;
A
#
# COMPACT_ATOMS: atom_id res chain seq x y z
N MET A 1 23.91 31.42 -62.38
CA MET A 1 23.76 31.73 -60.93
C MET A 1 22.39 31.35 -60.34
N ASN A 2 21.30 31.23 -61.11
CA ASN A 2 19.93 31.02 -60.56
C ASN A 2 19.50 29.56 -60.29
N ARG A 3 20.17 28.53 -60.82
CA ARG A 3 19.74 27.12 -60.64
C ARG A 3 20.15 26.52 -59.28
N ILE A 4 21.26 26.97 -58.71
CA ILE A 4 21.76 26.48 -57.41
C ILE A 4 20.89 27.00 -56.27
N LEU A 5 20.50 28.28 -56.34
CA LEU A 5 19.59 28.92 -55.39
C LEU A 5 18.17 28.29 -55.39
N MET A 6 17.67 27.85 -56.55
CA MET A 6 16.39 27.13 -56.62
C MET A 6 16.44 25.71 -56.03
N ARG A 7 17.58 25.00 -56.11
CA ARG A 7 17.73 23.69 -55.47
C ARG A 7 17.78 23.80 -53.95
N LEU A 8 18.54 24.75 -53.39
CA LEU A 8 18.53 24.99 -51.95
C LEU A 8 17.14 25.39 -51.42
N ARG A 9 16.41 26.23 -52.16
CA ARG A 9 15.06 26.66 -51.78
C ARG A 9 14.02 25.52 -51.81
N ARG A 10 14.28 24.44 -52.57
CA ARG A 10 13.40 23.26 -52.64
C ARG A 10 13.63 22.32 -51.46
N THR A 11 14.88 22.12 -51.05
CA THR A 11 15.24 21.35 -49.85
C THR A 11 14.74 22.02 -48.57
N LEU A 12 14.88 23.35 -48.46
CA LEU A 12 14.40 24.12 -47.30
C LEU A 12 12.86 24.21 -47.17
N ARG A 13 12.11 23.75 -48.17
CA ARG A 13 10.63 23.84 -48.19
C ARG A 13 9.95 22.54 -47.78
N ASN A 14 10.69 21.46 -47.50
CA ASN A 14 10.11 20.14 -47.24
C ASN A 14 10.50 19.49 -45.91
N GLU A 15 11.01 20.24 -44.93
CA GLU A 15 11.34 19.71 -43.58
C GLU A 15 10.40 20.18 -42.46
N ARG A 16 9.43 21.07 -42.75
CA ARG A 16 8.47 21.57 -41.75
C ARG A 16 7.55 20.46 -41.18
N GLY A 17 7.35 19.37 -41.93
CA GLY A 17 6.58 18.20 -41.49
C GLY A 17 7.35 17.30 -40.50
N GLU A 18 8.67 17.17 -40.64
CA GLU A 18 9.47 16.35 -39.73
C GLU A 18 9.66 17.03 -38.37
N ILE A 19 9.94 18.34 -38.35
CA ILE A 19 10.09 19.09 -37.08
C ILE A 19 8.81 19.04 -36.25
N THR A 20 7.64 19.10 -36.90
CA THR A 20 6.34 19.01 -36.22
C THR A 20 6.03 17.59 -35.77
N PHE A 21 6.43 16.56 -36.52
CA PHE A 21 6.37 15.16 -36.10
C PHE A 21 7.25 14.93 -34.86
N PHE A 22 8.53 15.28 -34.90
CA PHE A 22 9.44 15.15 -33.75
C PHE A 22 8.95 15.92 -32.52
N ALA A 23 8.43 17.13 -32.70
CA ALA A 23 7.82 17.90 -31.61
C ALA A 23 6.60 17.18 -31.02
N CYS A 24 5.77 16.55 -31.86
CA CYS A 24 4.62 15.78 -31.40
C CYS A 24 5.05 14.54 -30.60
N PHE A 25 6.03 13.75 -31.08
CA PHE A 25 6.58 12.62 -30.31
C PHE A 25 7.22 13.07 -29.00
N PHE A 26 7.92 14.19 -29.01
CA PHE A 26 8.52 14.75 -27.80
C PHE A 26 7.44 15.14 -26.78
N VAL A 27 6.40 15.86 -27.21
CA VAL A 27 5.29 16.24 -26.32
C VAL A 27 4.57 15.00 -25.79
N VAL A 28 4.23 14.04 -26.65
CA VAL A 28 3.58 12.78 -26.22
C VAL A 28 4.46 12.01 -25.25
N GLY A 29 5.76 11.91 -25.54
CA GLY A 29 6.73 11.22 -24.67
C GLY A 29 6.88 11.91 -23.31
N VAL A 30 6.94 13.24 -23.28
CA VAL A 30 6.99 14.02 -22.02
C VAL A 30 5.70 13.86 -21.23
N VAL A 31 4.53 13.94 -21.89
CA VAL A 31 3.24 13.73 -21.22
C VAL A 31 3.16 12.32 -20.64
N MET A 32 3.55 11.30 -21.41
CA MET A 32 3.58 9.91 -20.94
C MET A 32 4.51 9.73 -19.74
N LEU A 33 5.70 10.35 -19.77
CA LEU A 33 6.68 10.30 -18.68
C LEU A 33 6.15 11.00 -17.42
N ILE A 34 5.54 12.17 -17.57
CA ILE A 34 4.91 12.90 -16.45
C ILE A 34 3.76 12.08 -15.86
N SER A 35 2.87 11.53 -16.70
CA SER A 35 1.77 10.67 -16.25
C SER A 35 2.28 9.46 -15.47
N PHE A 36 3.35 8.82 -15.95
CA PHE A 36 3.98 7.70 -15.24
C PHE A 36 4.56 8.13 -13.89
N LEU A 37 5.27 9.25 -13.82
CA LEU A 37 5.82 9.79 -12.58
C LEU A 37 4.71 10.12 -11.56
N LEU A 38 3.62 10.74 -12.01
CA LEU A 38 2.48 11.08 -11.17
C LEU A 38 1.79 9.82 -10.62
N LEU A 39 1.58 8.81 -11.48
CA LEU A 39 1.04 7.52 -11.06
C LEU A 39 1.95 6.86 -10.02
N TYR A 40 3.25 6.80 -10.29
CA TYR A 40 4.21 6.21 -9.36
C TYR A 40 4.23 6.94 -8.00
N ALA A 41 4.22 8.28 -8.02
CA ALA A 41 4.15 9.08 -6.81
C ALA A 41 2.85 8.84 -6.04
N SER A 42 1.71 8.79 -6.72
CA SER A 42 0.40 8.51 -6.12
C SER A 42 0.38 7.14 -5.43
N ILE A 43 0.85 6.09 -6.11
CA ILE A 43 0.96 4.74 -5.54
C ILE A 43 1.86 4.75 -4.30
N ARG A 44 3.01 5.43 -4.36
CA ARG A 44 3.93 5.52 -3.22
C ARG A 44 3.30 6.23 -2.02
N ILE A 45 2.61 7.35 -2.23
CA ILE A 45 1.93 8.11 -1.17
C ILE A 45 0.83 7.26 -0.53
N ASN A 46 -0.01 6.61 -1.34
CA ASN A 46 -1.09 5.76 -0.84
C ASN A 46 -0.55 4.56 -0.06
N CYS A 47 0.51 3.89 -0.54
CA CYS A 47 1.19 2.83 0.21
C CYS A 47 1.74 3.31 1.57
N ILE A 48 2.29 4.52 1.64
CA ILE A 48 2.75 5.12 2.90
C ILE A 48 1.57 5.40 3.84
N ASN A 49 0.46 5.93 3.31
CA ASN A 49 -0.73 6.19 4.10
C ASN A 49 -1.32 4.91 4.69
N ILE A 50 -1.45 3.85 3.87
CA ILE A 50 -1.92 2.52 4.32
C ILE A 50 -0.99 1.97 5.40
N ARG A 51 0.33 2.04 5.18
CA ARG A 51 1.34 1.61 6.16
C ARG A 51 1.21 2.37 7.49
N ASN A 52 0.98 3.68 7.44
CA ASN A 52 0.83 4.51 8.64
C ASN A 52 -0.47 4.18 9.39
N GLY A 53 -1.58 3.97 8.67
CA GLY A 53 -2.84 3.52 9.25
C GLY A 53 -2.69 2.17 9.95
N ALA A 54 -2.08 1.19 9.27
CA ALA A 54 -1.80 -0.12 9.84
C ALA A 54 -0.84 -0.05 11.04
N LYS A 55 0.20 0.80 10.99
CA LYS A 55 1.11 1.01 12.12
C LYS A 55 0.39 1.58 13.34
N MET A 56 -0.56 2.49 13.14
CA MET A 56 -1.37 3.05 14.22
C MET A 56 -2.25 1.98 14.87
N GLU A 57 -2.90 1.14 14.07
CA GLU A 57 -3.72 0.03 14.58
C GLU A 57 -2.90 -1.03 15.31
N LEU A 58 -1.71 -1.36 14.78
CA LEU A 58 -0.78 -2.25 15.48
C LEU A 58 -0.33 -1.69 16.85
N ASN A 59 -0.29 -0.36 17.00
CA ASN A 59 0.00 0.28 18.27
C ASN A 59 -1.22 0.31 19.22
N ASN A 60 -2.44 0.39 18.68
CA ASN A 60 -3.65 0.20 19.48
C ASN A 60 -3.78 -1.25 19.97
N LEU A 61 -3.48 -2.21 19.09
CA LEU A 61 -3.45 -3.63 19.40
C LEU A 61 -2.43 -3.94 20.51
N SER A 62 -1.23 -3.35 20.45
CA SER A 62 -0.22 -3.56 21.49
C SER A 62 -0.68 -3.02 22.85
N ALA A 63 -1.38 -1.89 22.88
CA ALA A 63 -1.96 -1.33 24.09
C ALA A 63 -3.10 -2.19 24.65
N LEU A 64 -3.94 -2.77 23.77
CA LEU A 64 -4.99 -3.70 24.16
C LEU A 64 -4.41 -4.96 24.80
N ILE A 65 -3.42 -5.59 24.14
CA ILE A 65 -2.72 -6.76 24.65
C ILE A 65 -2.05 -6.45 26.00
N TYR A 66 -1.47 -5.26 26.17
CA TYR A 66 -0.89 -4.84 27.44
C TYR A 66 -1.94 -4.71 28.55
N ALA A 67 -3.09 -4.08 28.27
CA ALA A 67 -4.16 -3.93 29.24
C ALA A 67 -4.73 -5.28 29.70
N ASP A 68 -4.90 -6.22 28.77
CA ASP A 68 -5.42 -7.55 29.07
C ASP A 68 -4.39 -8.43 29.81
N THR A 69 -3.12 -8.29 29.45
CA THR A 69 -1.99 -8.91 30.19
C THR A 69 -1.99 -8.44 31.65
N TYR A 70 -2.12 -7.12 31.88
CA TYR A 70 -2.15 -6.55 33.23
C TYR A 70 -3.39 -6.95 34.04
N ARG A 71 -4.58 -7.01 33.41
CA ARG A 71 -5.80 -7.51 34.07
C ARG A 71 -5.65 -8.98 34.48
N SER A 72 -5.17 -9.82 33.56
CA SER A 72 -5.01 -11.25 33.79
C SER A 72 -3.99 -11.56 34.89
N GLN A 73 -2.98 -10.70 35.08
CA GLN A 73 -2.04 -10.78 36.20
C GLN A 73 -2.71 -10.50 37.55
N ARG A 74 -3.64 -9.52 37.62
CA ARG A 74 -4.37 -9.20 38.86
C ARG A 74 -5.37 -10.27 39.26
N GLU A 75 -5.92 -10.97 38.27
CA GLU A 75 -6.93 -12.02 38.49
C GLU A 75 -6.30 -13.39 38.78
N THR A 76 -4.95 -13.50 38.87
CA THR A 76 -4.21 -14.76 39.08
C THR A 76 -4.43 -15.79 37.96
N ASN A 77 -5.00 -15.38 36.84
CA ASN A 77 -5.46 -16.26 35.76
C ASN A 77 -4.61 -16.13 34.49
N PHE A 78 -3.35 -15.72 34.67
CA PHE A 78 -2.41 -15.43 33.59
C PHE A 78 -2.14 -16.63 32.69
N SER A 79 -2.02 -17.84 33.27
CA SER A 79 -1.86 -19.07 32.48
C SER A 79 -3.08 -19.40 31.62
N GLU A 80 -4.29 -19.07 32.08
CA GLU A 80 -5.51 -19.26 31.29
C GLU A 80 -5.59 -18.24 30.16
N TYR A 81 -5.34 -16.95 30.43
CA TYR A 81 -5.26 -15.90 29.39
C TYR A 81 -4.22 -16.23 28.32
N LEU A 82 -3.02 -16.63 28.74
CA LEU A 82 -1.98 -17.09 27.83
C LEU A 82 -2.47 -18.30 27.01
N ASN A 83 -3.05 -19.32 27.64
CA ASN A 83 -3.59 -20.46 26.91
C ASN A 83 -4.71 -20.07 25.93
N THR A 84 -5.59 -19.13 26.26
CA THR A 84 -6.64 -18.63 25.36
C THR A 84 -6.06 -17.81 24.20
N LEU A 85 -5.07 -16.96 24.45
CA LEU A 85 -4.28 -16.25 23.44
C LEU A 85 -3.54 -17.24 22.51
N TYR A 86 -3.06 -18.36 23.06
CA TYR A 86 -2.24 -19.36 22.38
C TYR A 86 -3.03 -20.48 21.67
N SER A 87 -4.25 -20.81 22.10
CA SER A 87 -4.98 -22.00 21.63
C SER A 87 -6.36 -21.72 21.03
N SER A 88 -6.95 -20.56 21.29
CA SER A 88 -8.30 -20.25 20.78
C SER A 88 -8.21 -19.45 19.48
N SER A 89 -8.52 -20.10 18.37
CA SER A 89 -8.72 -19.44 17.07
C SER A 89 -9.77 -18.33 17.14
N SER A 90 -10.70 -18.42 18.09
CA SER A 90 -11.75 -17.42 18.34
C SER A 90 -11.21 -16.10 18.87
N TYR A 91 -10.19 -16.11 19.73
CA TYR A 91 -9.63 -14.87 20.28
C TYR A 91 -8.72 -14.18 19.27
N THR A 92 -7.90 -14.95 18.53
CA THR A 92 -7.09 -14.40 17.43
C THR A 92 -7.98 -13.82 16.33
N ALA A 93 -9.10 -14.48 16.01
CA ALA A 93 -10.08 -13.96 15.07
C ALA A 93 -10.75 -12.67 15.57
N ALA A 94 -11.07 -12.56 16.86
CA ALA A 94 -11.63 -11.34 17.43
C ALA A 94 -10.62 -10.16 17.41
N LEU A 95 -9.33 -10.43 17.64
CA LEU A 95 -8.28 -9.43 17.50
C LEU A 95 -8.07 -9.01 16.04
N GLU A 96 -8.09 -9.97 15.12
CA GLU A 96 -8.02 -9.72 13.68
C GLU A 96 -9.19 -8.87 13.20
N ASP A 97 -10.41 -9.17 13.65
CA ASP A 97 -11.63 -8.41 13.35
C ASP A 97 -11.54 -6.99 13.92
N THR A 98 -11.08 -6.84 15.17
CA THR A 98 -10.86 -5.53 15.80
C THR A 98 -9.86 -4.69 15.02
N VAL A 99 -8.76 -5.28 14.56
CA VAL A 99 -7.75 -4.59 13.75
C VAL A 99 -8.29 -4.27 12.35
N GLN A 100 -9.07 -5.17 11.75
CA GLN A 100 -9.69 -4.95 10.46
C GLN A 100 -10.70 -3.79 10.52
N ASP A 101 -11.54 -3.75 11.54
CA ASP A 101 -12.51 -2.68 11.79
C ASP A 101 -11.80 -1.36 12.11
N GLY A 102 -10.78 -1.39 12.97
CA GLY A 102 -9.96 -0.22 13.28
C GLY A 102 -9.28 0.35 12.03
N LEU A 103 -8.79 -0.52 11.15
CA LEU A 103 -8.18 -0.14 9.89
C LEU A 103 -9.21 0.44 8.92
N ALA A 104 -10.36 -0.21 8.75
CA ALA A 104 -11.45 0.26 7.90
C ALA A 104 -11.98 1.65 8.30
N ASN A 105 -11.97 1.95 9.61
CA ASN A 105 -12.34 3.26 10.13
C ASN A 105 -11.29 4.35 9.87
N LYS A 106 -10.02 3.98 9.66
CA LYS A 106 -8.91 4.94 9.44
C LYS A 106 -8.59 5.15 7.97
N ILE A 107 -8.68 4.10 7.17
CA ILE A 107 -8.40 4.14 5.74
C ILE A 107 -9.54 3.46 4.96
N PRO A 108 -9.97 4.05 3.83
CA PRO A 108 -10.96 3.38 2.99
C PRO A 108 -10.34 2.12 2.40
N LEU A 109 -10.94 0.97 2.69
CA LEU A 109 -10.46 -0.33 2.17
C LEU A 109 -10.62 -0.44 0.65
N SER A 110 -11.56 0.31 0.07
CA SER A 110 -11.75 0.38 -1.38
C SER A 110 -12.01 1.83 -1.79
N THR A 111 -11.24 2.29 -2.77
CA THR A 111 -11.34 3.61 -3.39
C THR A 111 -11.29 3.41 -4.91
N ASP A 112 -11.57 4.47 -5.68
CA ASP A 112 -11.46 4.42 -7.14
C ASP A 112 -10.05 4.06 -7.65
N ASP A 113 -9.01 4.38 -6.87
CA ASP A 113 -7.61 4.20 -7.24
C ASP A 113 -6.97 2.91 -6.67
N TYR A 114 -7.53 2.34 -5.60
CA TYR A 114 -6.97 1.17 -4.95
C TYR A 114 -7.99 0.37 -4.13
N GLU A 115 -7.72 -0.92 -3.95
CA GLU A 115 -8.45 -1.82 -3.08
C GLU A 115 -7.46 -2.59 -2.20
N ILE A 116 -7.75 -2.65 -0.91
CA ILE A 116 -7.00 -3.40 0.08
C ILE A 116 -7.75 -4.72 0.30
N SER A 117 -7.02 -5.81 0.12
CA SER A 117 -7.55 -7.16 0.24
C SER A 117 -6.57 -8.04 1.03
N ASN A 118 -7.02 -9.24 1.40
CA ASN A 118 -6.19 -10.24 2.09
C ASN A 118 -5.52 -9.70 3.36
N ILE A 119 -6.27 -8.90 4.15
CA ILE A 119 -5.82 -8.43 5.45
C ILE A 119 -5.73 -9.64 6.37
N ARG A 120 -4.55 -9.88 6.94
CA ARG A 120 -4.31 -10.96 7.88
C ARG A 120 -3.45 -10.52 9.02
N LEU A 121 -3.74 -11.07 10.20
CA LEU A 121 -2.95 -10.87 11.40
C LEU A 121 -2.46 -12.22 11.92
N LYS A 122 -1.16 -12.47 11.81
CA LYS A 122 -0.52 -13.68 12.34
C LYS A 122 0.16 -13.37 13.66
N PHE A 123 -0.04 -14.21 14.67
CA PHE A 123 0.71 -14.16 15.92
C PHE A 123 1.73 -15.29 15.93
N ASP A 124 2.98 -14.98 16.25
CA ASP A 124 4.07 -15.92 16.46
C ASP A 124 4.67 -15.69 17.84
N VAL A 125 5.06 -16.75 18.54
CA VAL A 125 5.55 -16.66 19.91
C VAL A 125 6.94 -17.26 19.96
N THR A 126 7.91 -16.43 20.31
CA THR A 126 9.30 -16.83 20.47
C THR A 126 9.72 -16.58 21.91
N GLY A 127 9.60 -17.60 22.76
CA GLY A 127 9.93 -17.50 24.18
C GLY A 127 9.02 -16.51 24.90
N ASP A 128 9.59 -15.42 25.42
CA ASP A 128 8.87 -14.39 26.18
C ASP A 128 8.41 -13.19 25.34
N ARG A 129 8.36 -13.37 24.02
CA ARG A 129 7.95 -12.35 23.07
C ARG A 129 6.84 -12.88 22.18
N VAL A 130 5.75 -12.13 22.14
CA VAL A 130 4.68 -12.30 21.15
C VAL A 130 5.00 -11.34 20.01
N GLU A 131 5.28 -11.90 18.84
CA GLU A 131 5.43 -11.19 17.59
C GLU A 131 4.10 -11.26 16.84
N TYR A 132 3.64 -10.14 16.31
CA TYR A 132 2.45 -10.10 15.48
C TYR A 132 2.83 -9.50 14.12
N VAL A 133 2.51 -10.25 13.08
CA VAL A 133 2.78 -9.94 11.68
C VAL A 133 1.46 -9.58 11.02
N PHE A 134 1.28 -8.30 10.75
CA PHE A 134 0.20 -7.80 9.93
C PHE A 134 0.62 -7.86 8.47
N SER A 135 -0.25 -8.41 7.63
CA SER A 135 -0.05 -8.43 6.17
C SER A 135 -1.32 -7.99 5.46
N CYS A 136 -1.17 -7.17 4.42
CA CYS A 136 -2.27 -6.85 3.51
C CYS A 136 -1.76 -6.68 2.07
N GLU A 137 -2.67 -6.84 1.11
CA GLU A 137 -2.40 -6.62 -0.31
C GLU A 137 -3.17 -5.40 -0.80
N ALA A 138 -2.44 -4.37 -1.23
CA ALA A 138 -3.00 -3.18 -1.88
C ALA A 138 -2.91 -3.33 -3.39
N LYS A 139 -4.06 -3.43 -4.07
CA LYS A 139 -4.19 -3.47 -5.53
C LYS A 139 -4.52 -2.07 -6.04
N PHE A 140 -3.67 -1.52 -6.91
CA PHE A 140 -3.88 -0.21 -7.52
C PHE A 140 -4.49 -0.35 -8.91
N PHE A 141 -5.50 0.47 -9.20
CA PHE A 141 -6.21 0.47 -10.47
C PHE A 141 -5.95 1.76 -11.24
N ILE A 142 -5.94 1.64 -12.56
CA ILE A 142 -6.05 2.79 -13.47
C ILE A 142 -7.36 2.63 -14.23
N ARG A 143 -8.19 3.66 -14.19
CA ARG A 143 -9.42 3.71 -15.00
C ARG A 143 -9.13 4.33 -16.35
N MET A 144 -9.34 3.55 -17.41
CA MET A 144 -9.27 4.01 -18.79
C MET A 144 -10.53 3.55 -19.52
N PHE A 145 -11.22 4.49 -20.19
CA PHE A 145 -12.40 4.20 -21.01
C PHE A 145 -13.53 3.47 -20.27
N GLY A 146 -13.76 3.81 -18.99
CA GLY A 146 -14.80 3.17 -18.17
C GLY A 146 -14.46 1.77 -17.68
N GLN A 147 -13.25 1.27 -17.95
CA GLN A 147 -12.74 0.01 -17.40
C GLN A 147 -11.59 0.26 -16.42
N SER A 148 -11.58 -0.50 -15.34
CA SER A 148 -10.51 -0.48 -14.33
C SER A 148 -9.48 -1.57 -14.66
N TYR A 149 -8.23 -1.18 -14.84
CA TYR A 149 -7.12 -2.09 -15.10
C TYR A 149 -6.24 -2.21 -13.84
N PRO A 150 -6.09 -3.42 -13.25
CA PRO A 150 -5.17 -3.62 -12.15
C PRO A 150 -3.74 -3.41 -12.65
N THR A 151 -3.04 -2.45 -12.08
CA THR A 151 -1.72 -2.04 -12.56
C THR A 151 -0.61 -2.62 -11.71
N ILE A 152 -0.75 -2.56 -10.38
CA ILE A 152 0.27 -3.02 -9.43
C ILE A 152 -0.43 -3.58 -8.19
N THR A 153 0.01 -4.76 -7.74
CA THR A 153 -0.31 -5.28 -6.41
C THR A 153 0.90 -5.11 -5.51
N GLN A 154 0.74 -4.39 -4.41
CA GLN A 154 1.78 -4.19 -3.42
C GLN A 154 1.43 -4.94 -2.14
N GLN A 155 2.29 -5.86 -1.73
CA GLN A 155 2.20 -6.49 -0.42
C GLN A 155 2.80 -5.55 0.63
N ILE A 156 2.04 -5.29 1.69
CA ILE A 156 2.46 -4.49 2.84
C ILE A 156 2.50 -5.44 4.04
N GLU A 157 3.69 -5.62 4.58
CA GLU A 157 3.91 -6.40 5.80
C GLU A 157 4.50 -5.50 6.88
N LEU A 158 3.96 -5.64 8.08
CA LEU A 158 4.38 -4.92 9.28
C LEU A 158 4.48 -5.92 10.43
N THR A 159 5.64 -5.93 11.07
CA THR A 159 5.86 -6.70 12.28
C THR A 159 5.84 -5.78 13.49
N GLY A 160 5.17 -6.23 14.54
CA GLY A 160 5.25 -5.65 15.86
C GLY A 160 5.57 -6.73 16.88
N TYR A 161 6.05 -6.30 18.04
CA TYR A 161 6.42 -7.21 19.11
C TYR A 161 5.91 -6.69 20.45
N HIS A 162 5.50 -7.62 21.28
CA HIS A 162 5.11 -7.39 22.66
C HIS A 162 5.88 -8.39 23.52
N ASN A 163 6.63 -7.90 24.50
CA ASN A 163 7.25 -8.78 25.48
C ASN A 163 6.18 -9.17 26.50
N THR A 164 5.94 -10.47 26.63
CA THR A 164 5.07 -11.06 27.65
C THR A 164 5.81 -11.22 28.99
N LYS A 165 7.13 -10.97 29.00
CA LYS A 165 7.93 -10.95 30.21
C LYS A 165 7.74 -9.68 31.04
N PHE A 166 7.35 -9.93 32.28
CA PHE A 166 7.78 -9.23 33.50
C PHE A 166 9.20 -8.66 33.41
#